data_AF-A0A392MV87-F1
#
_entry.id   AF-A0A392MV87-F1
#
_cell.length_a   1.000
_cell.length_b   1.000
_cell.length_c   1.000
_cell.angle_alpha   90.00
_cell.angle_beta   90.00
_cell.angle_gamma   90.00
#
_symmetry.space_group_name_H-M   'P 1'
#
loop_
_entity.id
_entity.type
_entity.pdbx_description
1 polymer ?
#
loop_
_entity_poly.entity_id
_entity_poly.type
_entity_poly.pdbx_seq_one_letter_code
_entity_poly.pdbx_strand_id
1 'polypeptide(L)'
;IIHNGCVLEASCRYTGKLQPPRPLWEREVRLRFEASIPIKLENIETYIRRKREPVMASLDWIDEIMDELGDEAEGHGLLIVGFGPDYWLVQYSHETDWGNGGYAKFTRAQVHGRFLINDGWAAAGIKYEDLNRNAYHAT
;
A
#
# COMPACT_ATOMS: atom_id res chain seq x y z
N ILE A 1 -18.16 -16.97 -1.03
CA ILE A 1 -16.94 -16.21 -1.43
C ILE A 1 -17.28 -14.96 -2.28
N ILE A 2 -18.55 -14.53 -2.38
CA ILE A 2 -18.92 -13.32 -3.14
C ILE A 2 -18.51 -12.00 -2.48
N HIS A 3 -18.12 -12.02 -1.20
CA HIS A 3 -17.85 -10.83 -0.38
C HIS A 3 -16.37 -10.37 -0.33
N ASN A 4 -15.44 -11.05 -1.01
CA ASN A 4 -14.01 -10.68 -0.95
C ASN A 4 -13.65 -9.66 -2.04
N GLY A 5 -13.20 -8.47 -1.65
CA GLY A 5 -12.76 -7.40 -2.56
C GLY A 5 -13.05 -6.01 -1.97
N CYS A 6 -12.83 -4.98 -2.78
CA CYS A 6 -13.04 -3.58 -2.39
C CYS A 6 -14.32 -3.02 -3.02
N VAL A 7 -14.99 -2.13 -2.27
CA VAL A 7 -16.08 -1.29 -2.76
C VAL A 7 -15.52 0.06 -3.22
N LEU A 8 -16.31 0.84 -3.95
CA LEU A 8 -15.94 2.21 -4.29
C LEU A 8 -16.00 3.10 -3.04
N GLU A 9 -15.05 4.02 -2.90
CA GLU A 9 -15.07 4.99 -1.79
C GLU A 9 -16.34 5.84 -1.79
N ALA A 10 -16.90 6.16 -2.97
CA ALA A 10 -18.15 6.90 -3.08
C ALA A 10 -19.35 6.18 -2.41
N SER A 11 -19.35 4.84 -2.36
CA SER A 11 -20.40 4.04 -1.70
C SER A 11 -20.06 3.71 -0.24
N CYS A 12 -18.79 3.83 0.16
CA CYS A 12 -18.34 3.61 1.54
C CYS A 12 -17.21 4.59 1.89
N ARG A 13 -17.57 5.85 2.15
CA ARG A 13 -16.60 6.94 2.38
C ARG A 13 -15.77 6.69 3.63
N TYR A 14 -14.49 7.05 3.57
CA TYR A 14 -13.64 7.07 4.75
C TYR A 14 -14.14 8.14 5.74
N THR A 15 -14.25 7.78 7.02
CA THR A 15 -14.74 8.68 8.09
C THR A 15 -13.77 8.79 9.27
N GLY A 16 -12.57 8.22 9.15
CA GLY A 16 -11.63 8.08 10.27
C GLY A 16 -12.08 7.07 11.35
N LYS A 17 -13.27 6.46 11.20
CA LYS A 17 -13.78 5.44 12.11
C LYS A 17 -13.70 4.08 11.45
N LEU A 18 -13.13 3.11 12.16
CA LEU A 18 -13.09 1.71 11.74
C LEU A 18 -14.46 1.04 11.94
N GLN A 19 -15.46 1.46 11.18
CA GLN A 19 -16.78 0.85 11.21
C GLN A 19 -17.21 0.44 9.81
N PRO A 20 -17.22 -0.87 9.50
CA PRO A 20 -17.83 -1.35 8.27
C PRO A 20 -19.31 -0.95 8.22
N PRO A 21 -19.86 -0.47 7.07
CA PRO A 21 -21.31 -0.35 6.93
C PRO A 21 -21.97 -1.69 7.25
N ARG A 22 -22.99 -1.65 8.11
CA ARG A 22 -23.83 -2.79 8.45
C ARG A 22 -25.22 -2.54 7.88
N PRO A 23 -25.81 -3.54 7.21
CA PRO A 23 -25.29 -4.90 7.03
C PRO A 23 -24.27 -5.07 5.87
N LEU A 24 -23.38 -6.07 5.98
CA LEU A 24 -22.28 -6.29 5.02
C LEU A 24 -22.75 -6.69 3.60
N TRP A 25 -23.97 -7.18 3.44
CA TRP A 25 -24.51 -7.61 2.14
C TRP A 25 -24.99 -6.46 1.25
N GLU A 26 -25.06 -5.23 1.76
CA GLU A 26 -25.32 -4.03 0.96
C GLU A 26 -24.07 -3.54 0.20
N ARG A 27 -22.94 -4.23 0.36
CA ARG A 27 -21.68 -3.89 -0.28
C ARG A 27 -21.64 -4.39 -1.70
N GLU A 28 -21.61 -3.46 -2.62
CA GLU A 28 -21.30 -3.76 -4.00
C GLU A 28 -19.78 -3.81 -4.21
N VAL A 29 -19.20 -5.01 -4.12
CA VAL A 29 -17.78 -5.25 -4.42
C VAL A 29 -17.54 -5.00 -5.90
N ARG A 30 -16.63 -4.09 -6.23
CA ARG A 30 -16.28 -3.69 -7.60
C ARG A 30 -14.86 -4.05 -8.01
N LEU A 31 -13.95 -4.15 -7.04
CA LEU A 31 -12.54 -4.43 -7.29
C LEU A 31 -12.14 -5.71 -6.59
N ARG A 32 -11.48 -6.60 -7.34
CA ARG A 32 -10.93 -7.86 -6.84
C ARG A 32 -9.51 -8.02 -7.36
N PHE A 33 -8.66 -8.68 -6.59
CA PHE A 33 -7.35 -9.13 -7.06
C PHE A 33 -7.26 -10.64 -6.86
N GLU A 34 -6.50 -11.30 -7.74
CA GLU A 34 -6.39 -12.76 -7.76
C GLU A 34 -5.36 -13.26 -6.75
N ALA A 35 -4.26 -12.53 -6.58
CA ALA A 35 -3.18 -12.93 -5.71
C ALA A 35 -2.40 -11.73 -5.15
N SER A 36 -1.82 -11.95 -3.97
CA SER A 36 -0.72 -11.15 -3.43
C SER A 36 0.59 -11.91 -3.66
N ILE A 37 1.52 -11.31 -4.39
CA ILE A 37 2.81 -11.91 -4.72
C ILE A 37 3.86 -11.34 -3.77
N PRO A 38 4.52 -12.16 -2.93
CA PRO A 38 5.61 -11.69 -2.09
C PRO A 38 6.83 -11.33 -2.95
N ILE A 39 7.43 -10.18 -2.66
CA ILE A 39 8.61 -9.63 -3.33
C ILE A 39 9.68 -9.42 -2.28
N LYS A 40 10.78 -10.18 -2.38
CA LYS A 40 11.95 -9.98 -1.50
C LYS A 40 12.63 -8.65 -1.79
N LEU A 41 13.27 -8.05 -0.78
CA LEU A 41 13.97 -6.77 -0.88
C LEU A 41 14.88 -6.65 -2.11
N GLU A 42 15.70 -7.67 -2.38
CA GLU A 42 16.64 -7.67 -3.51
C GLU A 42 15.95 -7.62 -4.88
N ASN A 43 14.65 -7.93 -4.94
CA ASN A 43 13.87 -7.98 -6.17
C ASN A 43 12.93 -6.79 -6.35
N ILE A 44 12.70 -5.95 -5.32
CA ILE A 44 11.76 -4.82 -5.39
C ILE A 44 12.13 -3.87 -6.53
N GLU A 45 13.41 -3.52 -6.65
CA GLU A 45 13.88 -2.62 -7.72
C GLU A 45 13.58 -3.19 -9.11
N THR A 46 13.91 -4.47 -9.31
CA THR A 46 13.69 -5.15 -10.58
C THR A 46 12.20 -5.27 -10.90
N TYR A 47 11.36 -5.53 -9.88
CA TYR A 47 9.91 -5.58 -10.02
C TYR A 47 9.35 -4.25 -10.52
N ILE A 48 9.62 -3.16 -9.81
CA ILE A 48 9.14 -1.82 -10.16
C ILE A 48 9.62 -1.43 -11.56
N ARG A 49 10.90 -1.68 -11.87
CA ARG A 49 11.48 -1.35 -13.17
C ARG A 49 10.81 -2.10 -14.33
N ARG A 50 10.48 -3.38 -14.14
CA ARG A 50 9.94 -4.25 -15.21
C ARG A 50 8.41 -4.16 -15.33
N LYS A 51 7.70 -4.14 -14.21
CA LYS A 51 6.24 -4.14 -14.15
C LYS A 51 5.65 -2.74 -14.19
N ARG A 52 6.41 -1.72 -13.75
CA ARG A 52 5.93 -0.34 -13.56
C ARG A 52 4.71 -0.28 -12.63
N GLU A 53 4.71 -1.17 -11.64
CA GLU A 53 3.66 -1.31 -10.64
C GLU A 53 4.25 -1.07 -9.24
N PRO A 54 3.48 -0.51 -8.30
CA PRO A 54 3.94 -0.28 -6.94
C PRO A 54 4.07 -1.59 -6.14
N VAL A 55 4.86 -1.54 -5.07
CA VAL A 55 5.02 -2.63 -4.10
C VAL A 55 4.53 -2.13 -2.74
N MET A 56 3.62 -2.87 -2.12
CA MET A 56 3.18 -2.60 -0.76
C MET A 56 4.24 -3.14 0.20
N ALA A 57 4.73 -2.33 1.12
CA ALA A 57 5.79 -2.73 2.03
C ALA A 57 5.42 -2.42 3.48
N SER A 58 5.88 -3.27 4.38
CA SER A 58 5.97 -2.92 5.79
C SER A 58 7.19 -2.03 5.99
N LEU A 59 6.99 -0.92 6.68
CA LEU A 59 8.02 -0.04 7.17
C LEU A 59 8.17 -0.33 8.66
N ASP A 60 9.38 -0.73 9.05
CA ASP A 60 9.77 -0.73 10.46
C ASP A 60 10.00 0.74 10.83
N TRP A 61 8.98 1.34 11.44
CA TRP A 61 9.05 2.73 11.87
C TRP A 61 10.16 2.89 12.91
N ILE A 62 10.79 4.05 12.91
CA ILE A 62 11.73 4.46 13.95
C ILE A 62 11.30 5.87 14.32
N ASP A 63 11.18 6.16 15.62
CA ASP A 63 10.63 7.42 16.12
C ASP A 63 11.43 8.65 15.68
N GLU A 64 12.69 8.45 15.28
CA GLU A 64 13.57 9.44 14.63
C GLU A 64 12.99 10.02 13.32
N ILE A 65 12.02 9.34 12.69
CA ILE A 65 11.32 9.86 11.50
C ILE A 65 10.38 11.03 11.87
N MET A 66 10.04 11.21 13.15
CA MET A 66 9.13 12.24 13.67
C MET A 66 9.73 13.10 14.79
N ASP A 67 11.07 13.18 14.91
CA ASP A 67 11.76 13.96 15.96
C ASP A 67 11.48 13.48 17.41
N GLU A 68 10.97 12.26 17.60
CA GLU A 68 10.77 11.66 18.93
C GLU A 68 11.90 10.65 19.24
N LEU A 69 12.48 10.73 20.44
CA LEU A 69 13.60 9.89 20.87
C LEU A 69 13.09 8.51 21.30
N GLY A 70 13.05 7.55 20.37
CA GLY A 70 12.70 6.16 20.64
C GLY A 70 13.11 5.21 19.51
N ASP A 71 13.38 3.94 19.87
CA ASP A 71 13.68 2.84 18.94
C ASP A 71 12.57 1.78 19.01
N GLU A 72 11.32 2.22 19.23
CA GLU A 72 10.17 1.32 19.19
C GLU A 72 9.70 1.18 17.74
N ALA A 73 9.77 -0.06 17.24
CA ALA A 73 9.32 -0.37 15.89
C ALA A 73 7.79 -0.47 15.86
N GLU A 74 7.10 0.62 15.56
CA GLU A 74 5.70 0.55 15.12
C GLU A 74 5.65 0.12 13.65
N GLY A 75 4.87 -0.92 13.32
CA GLY A 75 4.73 -1.34 11.93
C GLY A 75 3.82 -0.41 11.15
N HIS A 76 4.30 0.20 10.06
CA HIS A 76 3.46 0.99 9.15
C HIS A 76 3.43 0.40 7.74
N GLY A 77 2.27 0.36 7.09
CA GLY A 77 2.13 -0.09 5.70
C GLY A 77 2.18 1.08 4.72
N LEU A 78 3.03 1.00 3.69
CA LEU A 78 3.14 2.03 2.66
C LEU A 78 3.26 1.45 1.25
N LEU A 79 3.23 2.32 0.24
CA LEU A 79 3.47 1.95 -1.16
C LEU A 79 4.82 2.47 -1.64
N ILE A 80 5.69 1.58 -2.11
CA ILE A 80 6.88 1.94 -2.88
C ILE A 80 6.44 2.15 -4.33
N VAL A 81 6.60 3.37 -4.83
CA VAL A 81 6.18 3.79 -6.17
C VAL A 81 7.37 4.04 -7.10
N GLY A 82 8.58 4.06 -6.56
CA GLY A 82 9.81 4.28 -7.32
C GLY A 82 11.06 4.13 -6.45
N PHE A 83 12.22 4.41 -7.04
CA PHE A 83 13.50 4.37 -6.34
C PHE A 83 14.53 5.26 -7.02
N GLY A 84 15.53 5.67 -6.24
CA GLY A 84 16.78 6.24 -6.71
C GLY A 84 17.97 5.35 -6.32
N PRO A 85 19.21 5.83 -6.55
CA PRO A 85 20.42 5.11 -6.17
C PRO A 85 20.46 4.73 -4.68
N ASP A 86 19.97 5.61 -3.81
CA ASP A 86 20.10 5.55 -2.36
C ASP A 86 18.75 5.56 -1.61
N TYR A 87 17.63 5.71 -2.30
CA TYR A 87 16.30 5.80 -1.68
C TYR A 87 15.21 4.97 -2.36
N TRP A 88 14.21 4.57 -1.58
CA TRP A 88 12.87 4.20 -2.03
C TRP A 88 11.99 5.43 -2.08
N LEU A 89 11.30 5.67 -3.20
CA LEU A 89 10.25 6.68 -3.28
C LEU A 89 8.95 6.03 -2.82
N VAL A 90 8.35 6.56 -1.77
CA VAL A 90 7.13 6.02 -1.19
C VAL A 90 5.99 7.00 -1.24
N GLN A 91 4.78 6.46 -1.38
CA GLN A 91 3.52 7.16 -1.15
C GLN A 91 3.02 6.79 0.24
N TYR A 92 2.66 7.82 1.02
CA TYR A 92 2.22 7.70 2.40
C TYR A 92 0.72 7.96 2.52
N SER A 93 0.14 7.68 3.71
CA SER A 93 -1.31 7.75 3.94
C SER A 93 -1.76 8.94 4.81
N HIS A 94 -0.86 9.88 5.13
CA HIS A 94 -1.12 11.06 5.97
C HIS A 94 -1.43 12.33 5.15
N GLU A 95 -2.34 12.23 4.18
CA GLU A 95 -2.76 13.35 3.33
C GLU A 95 -1.60 13.97 2.50
N THR A 96 -1.91 15.00 1.71
CA THR A 96 -0.93 15.64 0.81
C THR A 96 -0.02 16.64 1.52
N ASP A 97 -0.43 17.13 2.69
CA ASP A 97 0.30 18.15 3.43
C ASP A 97 1.49 17.57 4.21
N TRP A 98 1.55 16.23 4.33
CA TRP A 98 2.68 15.52 4.90
C TRP A 98 3.77 15.25 3.85
N GLY A 99 5.03 15.41 4.28
CA GLY A 99 6.20 15.15 3.44
C GLY A 99 6.28 16.08 2.23
N ASN A 100 6.43 15.51 1.03
CA ASN A 100 6.43 16.24 -0.23
C ASN A 100 5.19 15.84 -1.05
N GLY A 101 4.03 16.41 -0.74
CA GLY A 101 2.78 16.12 -1.44
C GLY A 101 2.21 14.74 -1.12
N GLY A 102 2.45 14.21 0.09
CA GLY A 102 2.09 12.84 0.48
C GLY A 102 3.14 11.77 0.12
N TYR A 103 4.32 12.19 -0.33
CA TYR A 103 5.44 11.31 -0.67
C TYR A 103 6.65 11.53 0.24
N ALA A 104 7.46 10.50 0.39
CA ALA A 104 8.73 10.57 1.10
C ALA A 104 9.82 9.74 0.38
N LYS A 105 11.06 10.01 0.75
CA LYS A 105 12.22 9.20 0.36
C LYS A 105 12.71 8.47 1.61
N PHE A 106 12.69 7.14 1.56
CA PHE A 106 13.28 6.32 2.62
C PHE A 106 14.62 5.77 2.17
N THR A 107 15.60 5.78 3.08
CA THR A 107 16.94 5.24 2.79
C THR A 107 16.87 3.76 2.44
N ARG A 108 17.73 3.35 1.49
CA ARG A 108 17.99 1.93 1.17
C ARG A 108 19.10 1.34 2.05
N ALA A 109 19.82 2.18 2.80
CA ALA A 109 20.84 1.73 3.72
C ALA A 109 20.22 1.21 5.02
N GLN A 110 21.02 0.49 5.80
CA GLN A 110 20.60 0.11 7.15
C GLN A 110 20.66 1.31 8.09
N VAL A 111 19.62 1.44 8.91
CA VAL A 111 19.55 2.35 10.06
C VAL A 111 19.57 1.48 11.31
N HIS A 112 20.48 1.75 12.24
CA HIS A 112 20.67 0.95 13.46
C HIS A 112 20.86 -0.57 13.19
N GLY A 113 21.52 -0.92 12.07
CA GLY A 113 21.79 -2.31 11.69
C GLY A 113 20.62 -3.07 11.06
N ARG A 114 19.49 -2.40 10.76
CA ARG A 114 18.32 -2.98 10.10
C ARG A 114 17.90 -2.17 8.86
N PHE A 115 17.28 -2.79 7.88
CA PHE A 115 16.62 -2.05 6.81
C PHE A 115 15.26 -1.58 7.31
N LEU A 116 14.86 -0.36 6.94
CA LEU A 116 13.51 0.13 7.23
C LEU A 116 12.44 -0.65 6.43
N ILE A 117 12.81 -1.19 5.27
CA ILE A 117 11.94 -2.01 4.43
C ILE A 117 12.67 -3.33 4.15
N ASN A 118 12.04 -4.45 4.51
CA ASN A 118 12.63 -5.78 4.44
C ASN A 118 12.07 -6.66 3.32
N ASP A 119 10.84 -6.40 2.88
CA ASP A 119 10.16 -7.09 1.78
C ASP A 119 8.91 -6.30 1.36
N GLY A 120 8.14 -6.85 0.44
CA GLY A 120 6.84 -6.31 0.11
C GLY A 120 5.94 -7.29 -0.64
N TRP A 121 4.79 -6.80 -1.05
CA TRP A 121 3.77 -7.54 -1.79
C TRP A 121 3.30 -6.73 -2.98
N ALA A 122 3.12 -7.41 -4.11
CA ALA A 122 2.44 -6.86 -5.27
C ALA A 122 1.07 -7.49 -5.44
N ALA A 123 0.05 -6.68 -5.76
CA ALA A 123 -1.26 -7.20 -6.16
C ALA A 123 -1.19 -7.68 -7.61
N ALA A 124 -1.77 -8.85 -7.90
CA ALA A 124 -1.83 -9.42 -9.23
C ALA A 124 -3.26 -9.76 -9.63
N GLY A 125 -3.55 -9.65 -10.94
CA GLY A 125 -4.86 -9.99 -11.49
C GLY A 125 -5.98 -9.06 -11.02
N ILE A 126 -5.71 -7.74 -10.95
CA ILE A 126 -6.74 -6.77 -10.57
C ILE A 126 -7.83 -6.76 -11.63
N LYS A 127 -9.06 -7.04 -11.20
CA LYS A 127 -10.26 -7.09 -12.03
C LYS A 127 -11.31 -6.13 -11.49
N TYR A 128 -11.94 -5.42 -12.42
CA TYR A 128 -13.08 -4.54 -12.16
C TYR A 128 -14.34 -5.23 -12.68
N GLU A 129 -15.12 -5.80 -11.77
CA GLU A 129 -16.27 -6.64 -12.09
C GLU A 129 -17.43 -6.38 -11.12
N ASP A 130 -18.67 -6.50 -11.59
CA ASP A 130 -19.86 -6.47 -10.73
C ASP A 130 -20.08 -7.81 -9.98
N LEU A 131 -21.16 -7.90 -9.20
CA LEU A 131 -21.51 -9.13 -8.46
C LEU A 131 -21.76 -10.34 -9.37
N ASN A 132 -22.10 -10.11 -10.64
CA ASN A 132 -22.37 -11.13 -11.66
C ASN A 132 -21.13 -11.44 -12.52
N ARG A 133 -19.96 -10.89 -12.18
CA ARG A 133 -18.69 -11.00 -12.94
C ARG A 133 -18.73 -10.34 -14.32
N ASN A 134 -19.64 -9.39 -14.54
CA ASN A 134 -19.59 -8.57 -15.75
C ASN A 134 -18.47 -7.54 -15.58
N ALA A 135 -17.66 -7.37 -16.62
CA ALA A 135 -16.62 -6.35 -16.63
C ALA A 135 -17.24 -4.96 -16.45
N TYR A 136 -16.68 -4.18 -15.53
CA TYR A 136 -17.07 -2.78 -15.36
C TYR A 136 -16.34 -1.94 -16.41
N HIS A 137 -17.05 -1.49 -17.43
CA HIS A 137 -16.52 -0.51 -18.37
C HIS A 137 -16.65 0.87 -17.72
N ALA A 138 -15.55 1.40 -17.18
CA ALA A 138 -15.50 2.80 -16.78
C ALA A 138 -15.71 3.66 -18.03
N THR A 139 -16.85 4.34 -18.11
CA THR A 139 -17.12 5.42 -19.07
C THR A 139 -16.30 6.66 -18.71
#